data_AF-A0A3A8LXW9-F1
#
_entry.id   AF-A0A3A8LXW9-F1
#
_cell.length_a   1.000
_cell.length_b   1.000
_cell.length_c   1.000
_cell.angle_alpha   90.00
_cell.angle_beta   90.00
_cell.angle_gamma   90.00
#
_symmetry.space_group_name_H-M   'P 1'
#
loop_
_entity.id
_entity.type
_entity.pdbx_description
1 polymer ?
#
loop_
_entity_poly.entity_id
_entity_poly.type
_entity_poly.pdbx_seq_one_letter_code
_entity_poly.pdbx_strand_id
1 'polypeptide(L)'
;MGAVFAGVCLLGELALGVALVIGAFFTLAFSSEAYRHNATPLHQALNLLAFALAVLPTFVTLWVGWRRFLSDRPWEAVPLGLGLPLVALVVCAGAAFLAVMGGEGSTSRHREQEARAALAALRAEVDGGARHKVCDLVARDPRASAEDMRRCRDFIESQPGVEARWAEFSKFFDEQMGFQTWKLGEVGLAPAFEWSKAVPVIRHDQEWFLRAFYETWLARPQALASMEDLGRLRLALQSSTRYLGWDARAVETLRTQVLPVLSGRLDAQEPRLRALPDMDAWLLGSVREKIQNLQASPEDGVEPLPPLPGTPPPGAVGVARMADDGALDLWLRASPTSGAFGDVYLRRASYDPEYEGWLKHLGGALRPGELRFIPAP
;
A
#
# COMPACT_ATOMS: atom_id res chain seq x y z
N MET A 1 0.11 -53.83 29.50
CA MET A 1 -0.57 -52.77 28.72
C MET A 1 -0.03 -51.36 28.97
N GLY A 2 0.32 -50.96 30.21
CA GLY A 2 0.74 -49.57 30.51
C GLY A 2 2.05 -49.06 29.86
N ALA A 3 3.05 -49.91 29.64
CA ALA A 3 4.34 -49.48 29.08
C ALA A 3 4.28 -49.19 27.57
N VAL A 4 3.55 -50.01 26.81
CA VAL A 4 3.36 -49.85 25.36
C VAL A 4 2.54 -48.59 25.08
N PHE A 5 1.46 -48.37 25.82
CA PHE A 5 0.64 -47.15 25.71
C PHE A 5 1.46 -45.88 26.01
N ALA A 6 2.26 -45.89 27.08
CA ALA A 6 3.13 -44.77 27.42
C ALA A 6 4.21 -44.51 26.36
N GLY A 7 4.75 -45.56 25.72
CA GLY A 7 5.71 -45.43 24.63
C GLY A 7 5.09 -44.78 23.39
N VAL A 8 3.88 -45.18 23.01
CA VAL A 8 3.15 -44.57 21.89
C VAL A 8 2.83 -43.10 22.15
N CYS A 9 2.39 -42.75 23.37
CA CYS A 9 2.13 -41.35 23.75
C CYS A 9 3.40 -40.49 23.66
N LEU A 10 4.53 -40.96 24.19
CA LEU A 10 5.80 -40.24 24.15
C LEU A 10 6.34 -40.06 22.73
N LEU A 11 6.15 -41.04 21.85
CA LEU A 11 6.48 -40.90 20.42
C LEU A 11 5.61 -39.85 19.73
N GLY A 12 4.31 -39.80 20.07
CA GLY A 12 3.41 -38.75 19.59
C GLY A 12 3.82 -37.35 20.05
N GLU A 13 4.16 -37.19 21.34
CA GLU A 13 4.65 -35.94 21.90
C GLU A 13 5.98 -35.50 21.27
N LEU A 14 6.89 -36.45 21.02
CA LEU A 14 8.17 -36.17 20.38
C LEU A 14 7.96 -35.73 18.93
N ALA A 15 7.08 -36.40 18.17
CA ALA A 15 6.74 -36.02 16.82
C ALA A 15 6.15 -34.60 16.75
N LEU A 16 5.26 -34.25 17.70
CA LEU A 16 4.70 -32.90 17.85
C LEU A 16 5.78 -31.87 18.21
N GLY A 17 6.70 -32.19 19.13
CA GLY A 17 7.82 -31.31 19.48
C GLY A 17 8.76 -31.05 18.30
N VAL A 18 9.10 -32.10 17.55
CA VAL A 18 9.91 -31.97 16.32
C VAL A 18 9.18 -31.14 15.27
N ALA A 19 7.87 -31.37 15.06
CA ALA A 19 7.07 -30.57 14.15
C ALA A 19 7.03 -29.09 14.55
N LEU A 20 6.93 -28.78 15.85
CA LEU A 20 6.98 -27.41 16.36
C LEU A 20 8.35 -26.76 16.08
N VAL A 21 9.45 -27.47 16.29
CA VAL A 21 10.80 -26.96 15.99
C VAL A 21 10.96 -26.68 14.50
N ILE A 22 10.51 -27.59 13.63
CA ILE A 22 10.54 -27.41 12.17
C ILE A 22 9.69 -26.21 11.76
N GLY A 23 8.46 -26.10 12.27
CA GLY A 23 7.57 -24.98 11.98
C GLY A 23 8.14 -23.64 12.46
N ALA A 24 8.72 -23.60 13.67
CA ALA A 24 9.39 -22.42 14.19
C ALA A 24 10.60 -22.04 13.34
N PHE A 25 11.42 -23.02 12.92
CA PHE A 25 12.57 -22.77 12.06
C PHE A 25 12.16 -22.09 10.74
N PHE A 26 11.15 -22.61 10.04
CA PHE A 26 10.66 -21.98 8.81
C PHE A 26 10.07 -20.59 9.07
N THR A 27 9.24 -20.44 10.10
CA THR A 27 8.62 -19.15 10.45
C THR A 27 9.68 -18.09 10.74
N LEU A 28 10.71 -18.45 11.51
CA LEU A 28 11.80 -17.56 11.87
C LEU A 28 12.71 -17.26 10.67
N ALA A 29 12.93 -18.23 9.78
CA ALA A 29 13.68 -18.00 8.54
C ALA A 29 12.95 -16.97 7.65
N PHE A 30 11.65 -17.15 7.40
CA PHE A 30 10.85 -16.19 6.64
C PHE A 30 10.77 -14.81 7.31
N SER A 31 10.61 -14.78 8.64
CA SER A 31 10.65 -13.53 9.40
C SER A 31 12.01 -12.84 9.22
N SER A 32 13.12 -13.57 9.39
CA SER A 32 14.47 -13.00 9.24
C SER A 32 14.73 -12.46 7.84
N GLU A 33 14.23 -13.11 6.79
CA GLU A 33 14.38 -12.64 5.42
C GLU A 33 13.51 -11.39 5.15
N ALA A 34 12.26 -11.38 5.62
CA ALA A 34 11.36 -10.23 5.53
C ALA A 34 11.90 -8.99 6.27
N TYR A 35 12.75 -9.19 7.29
CA TYR A 35 13.34 -8.14 8.11
C TYR A 35 14.86 -8.01 7.95
N ARG A 36 15.48 -8.64 6.94
CA ARG A 36 16.95 -8.78 6.80
C ARG A 36 17.74 -7.47 6.91
N HIS A 37 17.16 -6.38 6.42
CA HIS A 37 17.80 -5.06 6.42
C HIS A 37 17.31 -4.11 7.52
N ASN A 38 16.23 -4.46 8.23
CA ASN A 38 15.55 -3.58 9.19
C ASN A 38 15.18 -4.30 10.51
N ALA A 39 15.90 -5.36 10.88
CA ALA A 39 15.64 -6.10 12.10
C ALA A 39 16.14 -5.31 13.31
N THR A 40 15.23 -4.96 14.22
CA THR A 40 15.59 -4.32 15.49
C THR A 40 16.25 -5.34 16.43
N PRO A 41 17.09 -4.92 17.40
CA PRO A 41 17.64 -5.83 18.41
C PRO A 41 16.54 -6.53 19.23
N LEU A 42 15.41 -5.85 19.44
CA LEU A 42 14.23 -6.44 20.09
C LEU A 42 13.60 -7.56 19.26
N HIS A 43 13.48 -7.39 17.94
CA HIS A 43 13.00 -8.43 17.03
C HIS A 43 13.90 -9.66 17.05
N GLN A 44 15.22 -9.46 17.03
CA GLN A 44 16.18 -10.56 17.15
C GLN A 44 16.05 -11.29 18.50
N ALA A 45 15.90 -10.55 19.60
CA ALA A 45 15.71 -11.12 20.93
C ALA A 45 14.40 -11.94 21.04
N LEU A 46 13.31 -11.44 20.45
CA LEU A 46 12.02 -12.14 20.44
C LEU A 46 12.03 -13.37 19.53
N ASN A 47 12.71 -13.32 18.39
CA ASN A 47 12.91 -14.47 17.52
C ASN A 47 13.78 -15.55 18.20
N LEU A 48 14.82 -15.15 18.92
CA LEU A 48 15.64 -16.06 19.72
C LEU A 48 14.82 -16.70 20.84
N LEU A 49 13.98 -15.93 21.52
CA LEU A 49 13.06 -16.41 22.55
C LEU A 49 12.05 -17.41 21.97
N ALA A 50 11.45 -17.10 20.82
CA ALA A 50 10.52 -17.99 20.12
C ALA A 50 11.18 -19.32 19.74
N PHE A 51 12.43 -19.28 19.27
CA PHE A 51 13.21 -20.48 18.97
C PHE A 51 13.48 -21.31 20.24
N ALA A 52 13.94 -20.67 21.31
CA ALA A 52 14.21 -21.34 22.59
C ALA A 52 12.94 -22.01 23.16
N LEU A 53 11.80 -21.32 23.06
CA LEU A 53 10.50 -21.86 23.47
C LEU A 53 10.05 -23.03 22.59
N ALA A 54 10.28 -23.00 21.28
CA ALA A 54 9.93 -24.12 20.40
C ALA A 54 10.77 -25.39 20.67
N VAL A 55 12.02 -25.22 21.09
CA VAL A 55 12.98 -26.31 21.33
C VAL A 55 12.80 -26.95 22.72
N LEU A 56 12.39 -26.17 23.71
CA LEU A 56 12.28 -26.60 25.11
C LEU A 56 11.34 -27.82 25.33
N PRO A 57 10.13 -27.89 24.73
CA PRO A 57 9.26 -29.07 24.84
C PRO A 57 9.92 -30.35 24.34
N THR A 58 10.66 -30.30 23.23
CA THR A 58 11.37 -31.45 22.67
C THR A 58 12.42 -31.98 23.64
N PHE A 59 13.19 -31.08 24.28
CA PHE A 59 14.14 -31.47 25.32
C PHE A 59 13.45 -32.08 26.55
N VAL A 60 12.32 -31.51 26.98
CA VAL A 60 11.53 -32.06 28.11
C VAL A 60 11.01 -33.46 27.77
N THR A 61 10.47 -33.67 26.57
CA THR A 61 9.98 -34.99 26.12
C THR A 61 11.11 -36.02 26.05
N LEU A 62 12.27 -35.65 25.51
CA LEU A 62 13.46 -36.52 25.49
C LEU A 62 13.95 -36.87 26.90
N TRP A 63 13.98 -35.90 27.82
CA TRP A 63 14.38 -36.12 29.20
C TRP A 63 13.40 -37.05 29.94
N VAL A 64 12.10 -36.87 29.76
CA VAL A 64 11.07 -37.77 30.32
C VAL A 64 11.21 -39.18 29.74
N GLY A 65 11.44 -39.31 28.42
CA GLY A 65 11.67 -40.59 27.76
C GLY A 65 12.92 -41.31 28.29
N TRP A 66 14.04 -40.61 28.43
CA TRP A 66 15.28 -41.13 29.01
C TRP A 66 15.07 -41.62 30.45
N ARG A 67 14.48 -40.79 31.30
CA ARG A 67 14.16 -41.15 32.69
C ARG A 67 13.26 -42.37 32.78
N ARG A 68 12.32 -42.54 31.84
CA ARG A 68 11.31 -43.59 31.88
C ARG A 68 11.80 -44.95 31.39
N PHE A 69 12.66 -44.97 30.37
CA PHE A 69 13.04 -46.21 29.70
C PHE A 69 14.51 -46.59 29.83
N LEU A 70 15.38 -45.65 30.21
CA LEU A 70 16.84 -45.83 30.17
C LEU A 70 17.51 -45.59 31.53
N SER A 71 16.77 -45.19 32.57
CA SER A 71 17.31 -44.94 33.91
C SER A 71 16.85 -46.02 34.89
N ASP A 72 17.81 -46.62 35.62
CA ASP A 72 17.56 -47.67 36.63
C ASP A 72 16.96 -47.16 37.95
N ARG A 73 16.50 -45.90 38.01
CA ARG A 73 16.00 -45.29 39.27
C ARG A 73 14.49 -45.55 39.45
N PRO A 74 14.03 -45.95 40.65
CA PRO A 74 12.62 -46.20 40.93
C PRO A 74 11.76 -44.93 40.85
N TRP A 75 10.50 -45.13 40.43
CA TRP A 75 9.54 -44.11 39.98
C TRP A 75 9.02 -43.13 41.06
N GLU A 76 9.31 -43.35 42.33
CA GLU A 76 8.67 -42.64 43.45
C GLU A 76 9.04 -41.15 43.58
N ALA A 77 9.95 -40.63 42.75
CA ALA A 77 10.48 -39.26 42.87
C ALA A 77 10.19 -38.31 41.69
N VAL A 78 9.35 -38.69 40.71
CA VAL A 78 9.02 -37.79 39.58
C VAL A 78 7.51 -37.52 39.54
N PRO A 79 7.03 -36.34 40.00
CA PRO A 79 5.60 -36.10 40.26
C PRO A 79 4.78 -35.74 39.01
N LEU A 80 5.24 -36.09 37.80
CA LEU A 80 4.72 -35.50 36.56
C LEU A 80 4.29 -36.60 35.59
N GLY A 81 2.97 -36.80 35.48
CA GLY A 81 2.36 -37.74 34.55
C GLY A 81 2.58 -37.37 33.08
N LEU A 82 2.15 -38.28 32.19
CA LEU A 82 2.19 -38.20 30.71
C LEU A 82 1.55 -36.93 30.08
N GLY A 83 1.09 -35.96 30.85
CA GLY A 83 0.49 -34.71 30.35
C GLY A 83 1.40 -33.48 30.46
N LEU A 84 2.51 -33.54 31.21
CA LEU A 84 3.41 -32.39 31.35
C LEU A 84 4.06 -31.97 30.01
N PRO A 85 4.58 -32.90 29.17
CA PRO A 85 5.19 -32.51 27.90
C PRO A 85 4.18 -31.87 26.95
N LEU A 86 2.94 -32.37 26.93
CA LEU A 86 1.85 -31.79 26.16
C LEU A 86 1.45 -30.38 26.64
N VAL A 87 1.32 -30.16 27.95
CA VAL A 87 1.04 -28.83 28.53
C VAL A 87 2.21 -27.87 28.25
N ALA A 88 3.45 -28.32 28.43
CA ALA A 88 4.63 -27.53 28.11
C ALA A 88 4.67 -27.16 26.63
N LEU A 89 4.34 -28.10 25.73
CA LEU A 89 4.29 -27.85 24.30
C LEU A 89 3.26 -26.77 23.95
N VAL A 90 2.03 -26.86 24.48
CA VAL A 90 0.98 -25.86 24.21
C VAL A 90 1.37 -24.48 24.73
N VAL A 91 1.89 -24.39 25.97
CA VAL A 91 2.31 -23.12 26.57
C VAL A 91 3.48 -22.51 25.81
N CYS A 92 4.48 -23.31 25.46
CA CYS A 92 5.63 -22.86 24.68
C CYS A 92 5.26 -22.43 23.26
N ALA A 93 4.37 -23.16 22.60
CA ALA A 93 3.87 -22.77 21.27
C ALA A 93 3.12 -21.44 21.32
N GLY A 94 2.23 -21.25 22.31
CA GLY A 94 1.52 -19.99 22.51
C GLY A 94 2.46 -18.82 22.80
N ALA A 95 3.46 -19.02 23.66
CA ALA A 95 4.45 -18.00 23.98
C ALA A 95 5.37 -17.67 22.79
N ALA A 96 5.78 -18.67 22.01
CA ALA A 96 6.57 -18.47 20.79
C ALA A 96 5.79 -17.68 19.74
N PHE A 97 4.50 -17.99 19.55
CA PHE A 97 3.61 -17.23 18.67
C PHE A 97 3.49 -15.76 19.10
N LEU A 98 3.26 -15.49 20.39
CA LEU A 98 3.20 -14.13 20.93
C LEU A 98 4.53 -13.38 20.77
N ALA A 99 5.66 -14.06 20.92
CA ALA A 99 6.98 -13.47 20.71
C ALA A 99 7.19 -13.05 19.26
N VAL A 100 6.81 -13.88 18.28
CA VAL A 100 6.87 -13.54 16.85
C VAL A 100 5.97 -12.34 16.55
N MET A 101 4.71 -12.37 16.99
CA MET A 101 3.77 -11.25 16.81
C MET A 101 4.29 -9.95 17.45
N GLY A 102 4.88 -10.02 18.64
CA GLY A 102 5.51 -8.89 19.30
C GLY A 102 6.72 -8.36 18.53
N GLY A 103 7.50 -9.26 17.94
CA GLY A 103 8.65 -8.93 17.10
C GLY A 103 8.23 -8.14 15.86
N GLU A 104 7.25 -8.62 15.11
CA GLU A 104 6.69 -7.95 13.93
C GLU A 104 6.01 -6.62 14.28
N GLY A 105 5.29 -6.59 15.40
CA GLY A 105 4.69 -5.36 15.92
C GLY A 105 5.72 -4.30 16.31
N SER A 106 6.89 -4.71 16.81
CA SER A 106 7.95 -3.78 17.19
C SER A 106 8.70 -3.21 15.98
N THR A 107 8.98 -4.04 14.96
CA THR A 107 9.69 -3.60 13.75
C THR A 107 8.82 -2.73 12.88
N SER A 108 7.54 -3.05 12.73
CA SER A 108 6.56 -2.19 12.03
C SER A 108 6.48 -0.80 12.65
N ARG A 109 6.33 -0.70 13.99
CA ARG A 109 6.33 0.58 14.70
C ARG A 109 7.64 1.34 14.55
N HIS A 110 8.77 0.66 14.61
CA HIS A 110 10.07 1.30 14.43
C HIS A 110 10.22 1.88 13.01
N ARG A 111 9.85 1.11 11.98
CA ARG A 111 9.83 1.59 10.59
C ARG A 111 8.91 2.78 10.41
N GLU A 112 7.72 2.76 11.00
CA GLU A 112 6.82 3.91 10.97
C GLU A 112 7.44 5.15 11.63
N GLN A 113 8.14 4.98 12.75
CA GLN A 113 8.83 6.07 13.44
C GLN A 113 9.98 6.62 12.60
N GLU A 114 10.81 5.75 12.00
CA GLU A 114 11.90 6.15 11.10
C GLU A 114 11.38 6.87 9.87
N ALA A 115 10.32 6.34 9.23
CA ALA A 115 9.69 6.98 8.08
C ALA A 115 9.13 8.37 8.43
N ARG A 116 8.46 8.50 9.58
CA ARG A 116 7.97 9.80 10.08
C ARG A 116 9.12 10.76 10.39
N ALA A 117 10.20 10.28 11.00
CA ALA A 117 11.37 11.10 11.30
C ALA A 117 12.09 11.56 10.02
N ALA A 118 12.25 10.67 9.05
CA ALA A 118 12.85 10.99 7.75
C ALA A 118 12.00 12.01 6.99
N LEU A 119 10.66 11.87 7.02
CA LEU A 119 9.75 12.84 6.42
C LEU A 119 9.82 14.20 7.11
N ALA A 120 9.86 14.22 8.45
CA ALA A 120 10.01 15.46 9.21
C ALA A 120 11.35 16.15 8.92
N ALA A 121 12.43 15.38 8.77
CA ALA A 121 13.73 15.91 8.38
C ALA A 121 13.70 16.50 6.96
N LEU A 122 13.11 15.79 5.99
CA LEU A 122 12.93 16.26 4.62
C LEU A 122 12.14 17.57 4.58
N ARG A 123 11.04 17.63 5.35
CA ARG A 123 10.23 18.84 5.50
C ARG A 123 11.06 20.01 6.05
N ALA A 124 11.80 19.78 7.13
CA ALA A 124 12.66 20.80 7.74
C ALA A 124 13.73 21.33 6.77
N GLU A 125 14.32 20.48 5.94
CA GLU A 125 15.28 20.90 4.91
C GLU A 125 14.63 21.76 3.82
N VAL A 126 13.44 21.37 3.34
CA VAL A 126 12.70 22.14 2.33
C VAL A 126 12.26 23.48 2.88
N ASP A 127 11.72 23.52 4.10
CA ASP A 127 11.35 24.76 4.80
C ASP A 127 12.60 25.61 5.10
N GLY A 128 13.77 24.99 5.29
CA GLY A 128 15.09 25.64 5.39
C GLY A 128 15.67 26.12 4.05
N GLY A 129 14.96 25.93 2.92
CA GLY A 129 15.32 26.46 1.61
C GLY A 129 15.97 25.45 0.64
N ALA A 130 15.98 24.15 0.96
CA ALA A 130 16.50 23.11 0.06
C ALA A 130 15.58 22.88 -1.15
N ARG A 131 15.64 23.78 -2.14
CA ARG A 131 14.78 23.75 -3.35
C ARG A 131 14.82 22.43 -4.10
N HIS A 132 15.98 21.77 -4.17
CA HIS A 132 16.14 20.51 -4.91
C HIS A 132 15.44 19.30 -4.30
N LYS A 133 14.95 19.41 -3.05
CA LYS A 133 14.25 18.34 -2.34
C LYS A 133 12.73 18.50 -2.34
N VAL A 134 12.22 19.59 -2.92
CA VAL A 134 10.79 19.91 -2.84
C VAL A 134 9.93 18.87 -3.56
N CYS A 135 10.38 18.33 -4.70
CA CYS A 135 9.62 17.31 -5.41
C CYS A 135 9.67 15.96 -4.68
N ASP A 136 10.77 15.65 -3.97
CA ASP A 136 10.82 14.48 -3.09
C ASP A 136 9.84 14.61 -1.92
N LEU A 137 9.68 15.82 -1.38
CA LEU A 137 8.69 16.11 -0.36
C LEU A 137 7.27 15.89 -0.89
N VAL A 138 6.92 16.44 -2.06
CA VAL A 138 5.59 16.24 -2.67
C VAL A 138 5.33 14.75 -2.93
N ALA A 139 6.35 14.02 -3.40
CA ALA A 139 6.22 12.59 -3.70
C ALA A 139 6.01 11.71 -2.45
N ARG A 140 6.50 12.14 -1.28
CA ARG A 140 6.53 11.32 -0.05
C ARG A 140 5.64 11.82 1.07
N ASP A 141 5.23 13.07 1.05
CA ASP A 141 4.38 13.68 2.06
C ASP A 141 2.91 13.71 1.60
N PRO A 142 2.02 12.88 2.16
CA PRO A 142 0.60 12.93 1.84
C PRO A 142 -0.06 14.25 2.29
N ARG A 143 0.65 15.10 3.05
CA ARG A 143 0.21 16.43 3.49
C ARG A 143 0.88 17.57 2.70
N ALA A 144 1.62 17.28 1.63
CA ALA A 144 2.24 18.29 0.79
C ALA A 144 1.21 19.32 0.28
N SER A 145 1.42 20.60 0.60
CA SER A 145 0.49 21.68 0.30
C SER A 145 0.52 22.12 -1.16
N ALA A 146 -0.45 22.96 -1.56
CA ALA A 146 -0.44 23.61 -2.86
C ALA A 146 0.81 24.47 -3.08
N GLU A 147 1.34 25.08 -2.01
CA GLU A 147 2.59 25.84 -2.09
C GLU A 147 3.81 24.94 -2.34
N ASP A 148 3.85 23.75 -1.73
CA ASP A 148 4.92 22.77 -1.98
C ASP A 148 4.88 22.30 -3.43
N MET A 149 3.69 22.06 -3.97
CA MET A 149 3.52 21.70 -5.38
C MET A 149 3.92 22.85 -6.32
N ARG A 150 3.54 24.10 -6.03
CA ARG A 150 4.00 25.27 -6.81
C ARG A 150 5.53 25.36 -6.83
N ARG A 151 6.18 25.21 -5.67
CA ARG A 151 7.65 25.22 -5.58
C ARG A 151 8.30 24.04 -6.33
N CYS A 152 7.68 22.86 -6.32
CA CYS A 152 8.14 21.73 -7.13
C CYS A 152 7.99 21.97 -8.62
N ARG A 153 6.87 22.55 -9.05
CA ARG A 153 6.70 23.02 -10.42
C ARG A 153 7.79 24.01 -10.83
N ASP A 154 8.02 25.06 -10.05
CA ASP A 154 9.06 26.06 -10.33
C ASP A 154 10.44 25.41 -10.42
N PHE A 155 10.73 24.45 -9.54
CA PHE A 155 11.99 23.69 -9.57
C PHE A 155 12.13 22.85 -10.84
N ILE A 156 11.08 22.12 -11.25
CA ILE A 156 11.07 21.33 -12.49
C ILE A 156 11.28 22.26 -13.70
N GLU A 157 10.53 23.35 -13.80
CA GLU A 157 10.61 24.28 -14.92
C GLU A 157 12.02 24.94 -15.02
N SER A 158 12.68 25.14 -13.87
CA SER A 158 14.06 25.67 -13.80
C SER A 158 15.15 24.68 -14.25
N GLN A 159 14.85 23.39 -14.37
CA GLN A 159 15.87 22.40 -14.74
C GLN A 159 16.38 22.59 -16.17
N PRO A 160 17.71 22.52 -16.38
CA PRO A 160 18.32 22.69 -17.69
C PRO A 160 18.15 21.41 -18.53
N GLY A 161 17.18 21.42 -19.43
CA GLY A 161 16.99 20.36 -20.42
C GLY A 161 16.01 19.26 -20.03
N VAL A 162 15.67 18.42 -21.01
CA VAL A 162 14.57 17.44 -20.93
C VAL A 162 14.86 16.32 -19.92
N GLU A 163 16.08 15.78 -19.88
CA GLU A 163 16.40 14.67 -18.97
C GLU A 163 16.41 15.09 -17.50
N ALA A 164 16.88 16.31 -17.19
CA ALA A 164 16.85 16.84 -15.83
C ALA A 164 15.41 17.07 -15.35
N ARG A 165 14.53 17.56 -16.23
CA ARG A 165 13.07 17.65 -15.95
C ARG A 165 12.45 16.27 -15.77
N TRP A 166 12.81 15.33 -16.64
CA TRP A 166 12.30 13.97 -16.59
C TRP A 166 12.65 13.26 -15.28
N ALA A 167 13.87 13.45 -14.77
CA ALA A 167 14.31 12.89 -13.49
C ALA A 167 13.45 13.36 -12.29
N GLU A 168 12.87 14.56 -12.36
CA GLU A 168 11.94 15.04 -11.35
C GLU A 168 10.52 14.52 -11.56
N PHE A 169 10.05 14.46 -12.81
CA PHE A 169 8.74 13.89 -13.14
C PHE A 169 8.65 12.39 -12.82
N SER A 170 9.73 11.63 -13.02
CA SER A 170 9.76 10.20 -12.75
C SER A 170 9.62 9.85 -11.27
N LYS A 171 9.86 10.80 -10.35
CA LYS A 171 9.64 10.59 -8.91
C LYS A 171 8.19 10.27 -8.55
N PHE A 172 7.24 10.68 -9.39
CA PHE A 172 5.80 10.46 -9.20
C PHE A 172 5.28 9.23 -9.95
N PHE A 173 6.17 8.49 -10.61
CA PHE A 173 5.85 7.36 -11.46
C PHE A 173 6.57 6.11 -10.98
N ASP A 174 5.83 5.03 -10.80
CA ASP A 174 6.31 3.70 -10.49
C ASP A 174 6.32 2.84 -11.77
N GLU A 175 7.45 2.20 -12.05
CA GLU A 175 7.65 1.44 -13.29
C GLU A 175 6.76 0.19 -13.41
N GLN A 176 6.15 -0.26 -12.32
CA GLN A 176 5.26 -1.42 -12.28
C GLN A 176 3.78 -1.02 -12.18
N MET A 177 3.48 0.08 -11.48
CA MET A 177 2.12 0.45 -11.10
C MET A 177 1.59 1.71 -11.81
N GLY A 178 2.43 2.47 -12.50
CA GLY A 178 2.06 3.73 -13.13
C GLY A 178 2.22 4.92 -12.17
N PHE A 179 1.35 5.93 -12.25
CA PHE A 179 1.40 7.04 -11.30
C PHE A 179 1.19 6.57 -9.86
N GLN A 180 2.05 7.03 -8.96
CA GLN A 180 1.95 6.73 -7.54
C GLN A 180 0.65 7.30 -6.97
N THR A 181 0.11 6.61 -5.95
CA THR A 181 -1.15 6.99 -5.32
C THR A 181 -1.05 6.96 -3.79
N TRP A 182 -1.86 7.79 -3.14
CA TRP A 182 -2.09 7.77 -1.69
C TRP A 182 -3.46 7.17 -1.39
N LYS A 183 -3.56 6.42 -0.29
CA LYS A 183 -4.85 6.03 0.28
C LYS A 183 -5.57 7.25 0.83
N LEU A 184 -6.89 7.23 0.80
CA LEU A 184 -7.71 8.34 1.29
C LEU A 184 -7.45 8.67 2.77
N GLY A 185 -7.15 7.66 3.59
CA GLY A 185 -6.77 7.84 4.99
C GLY A 185 -5.44 8.59 5.18
N GLU A 186 -4.48 8.41 4.29
CA GLU A 186 -3.15 9.04 4.39
C GLU A 186 -3.23 10.55 4.11
N VAL A 187 -4.12 10.95 3.21
CA VAL A 187 -4.36 12.35 2.83
C VAL A 187 -5.44 13.03 3.68
N GLY A 188 -5.96 12.34 4.71
CA GLY A 188 -6.95 12.90 5.62
C GLY A 188 -8.34 13.10 5.01
N LEU A 189 -8.70 12.33 3.97
CA LEU A 189 -10.03 12.37 3.34
C LEU A 189 -10.96 11.27 3.82
N ALA A 190 -10.42 10.26 4.46
CA ALA A 190 -11.18 9.19 5.08
C ALA A 190 -10.52 8.77 6.39
N PRO A 191 -11.24 8.01 7.25
CA PRO A 191 -10.63 7.32 8.37
C PRO A 191 -9.54 6.33 7.93
N ALA A 192 -8.61 6.00 8.82
CA ALA A 192 -7.50 5.09 8.53
C ALA A 192 -7.92 3.65 8.15
N PHE A 193 -9.18 3.27 8.42
CA PHE A 193 -9.73 1.97 8.02
C PHE A 193 -10.24 1.92 6.58
N GLU A 194 -10.16 3.02 5.81
CA GLU A 194 -10.57 3.09 4.40
C GLU A 194 -9.35 2.91 3.48
N TRP A 195 -9.30 1.77 2.77
CA TRP A 195 -8.12 1.33 2.01
C TRP A 195 -8.48 0.92 0.58
N SER A 196 -9.76 0.85 0.23
CA SER A 196 -10.20 0.40 -1.09
C SER A 196 -10.10 1.47 -2.19
N LYS A 197 -10.00 2.76 -1.82
CA LYS A 197 -9.76 3.84 -2.79
C LYS A 197 -8.43 4.57 -2.55
N ALA A 198 -7.83 5.02 -3.64
CA ALA A 198 -6.62 5.84 -3.65
C ALA A 198 -6.77 7.01 -4.63
N VAL A 199 -5.93 8.03 -4.44
CA VAL A 199 -5.84 9.23 -5.28
C VAL A 199 -4.41 9.45 -5.74
N PRO A 200 -4.16 10.16 -6.85
CA PRO A 200 -2.80 10.40 -7.33
C PRO A 200 -2.00 11.20 -6.30
N VAL A 201 -0.69 10.94 -6.22
CA VAL A 201 0.22 11.70 -5.35
C VAL A 201 0.24 13.20 -5.72
N ILE A 202 0.10 13.50 -7.00
CA ILE A 202 -0.07 14.87 -7.49
C ILE A 202 -1.49 15.33 -7.21
N ARG A 203 -1.65 16.14 -6.16
CA ARG A 203 -2.98 16.64 -5.71
C ARG A 203 -3.28 18.06 -6.17
N HIS A 204 -2.26 18.83 -6.53
CA HIS A 204 -2.38 20.20 -7.00
C HIS A 204 -1.76 20.33 -8.40
N ASP A 205 -2.21 21.33 -9.16
CA ASP A 205 -1.72 21.60 -10.51
C ASP A 205 -1.75 20.37 -11.45
N GLN A 206 -2.72 19.46 -11.25
CA GLN A 206 -2.83 18.19 -11.99
C GLN A 206 -2.90 18.38 -13.50
N GLU A 207 -3.60 19.43 -13.97
CA GLU A 207 -3.70 19.77 -15.38
C GLU A 207 -2.33 20.09 -15.99
N TRP A 208 -1.58 20.97 -15.32
CA TRP A 208 -0.21 21.29 -15.72
C TRP A 208 0.67 20.04 -15.65
N PHE A 209 0.57 19.27 -14.56
CA PHE A 209 1.43 18.13 -14.33
C PHE A 209 1.26 17.06 -15.41
N LEU A 210 0.03 16.61 -15.70
CA LEU A 210 -0.20 15.59 -16.73
C LEU A 210 0.33 16.06 -18.08
N ARG A 211 0.00 17.30 -18.48
CA ARG A 211 0.47 17.83 -19.74
C ARG A 211 2.01 17.86 -19.80
N ALA A 212 2.64 18.50 -18.81
CA ALA A 212 4.09 18.67 -18.77
C ALA A 212 4.83 17.33 -18.66
N PHE A 213 4.27 16.34 -17.95
CA PHE A 213 4.81 14.99 -17.84
C PHE A 213 4.91 14.32 -19.21
N TYR A 214 3.79 14.26 -19.96
CA TYR A 214 3.77 13.61 -21.27
C TYR A 214 4.56 14.38 -22.33
N GLU A 215 4.51 15.72 -22.30
CA GLU A 215 5.31 16.56 -23.19
C GLU A 215 6.81 16.36 -22.94
N THR A 216 7.22 16.34 -21.67
CA THR A 216 8.62 16.09 -21.29
C THR A 216 9.03 14.67 -21.68
N TRP A 217 8.16 13.67 -21.47
CA TRP A 217 8.41 12.30 -21.92
C TRP A 217 8.66 12.27 -23.43
N LEU A 218 7.74 12.83 -24.23
CA LEU A 218 7.82 12.81 -25.69
C LEU A 218 8.99 13.64 -26.27
N ALA A 219 9.50 14.60 -25.50
CA ALA A 219 10.67 15.37 -25.86
C ALA A 219 12.00 14.60 -25.67
N ARG A 220 11.98 13.46 -24.96
CA ARG A 220 13.19 12.64 -24.75
C ARG A 220 13.61 11.95 -26.05
N PRO A 221 14.91 11.86 -26.36
CA PRO A 221 15.39 11.16 -27.57
C PRO A 221 14.96 9.69 -27.66
N GLN A 222 14.84 9.03 -26.52
CA GLN A 222 14.46 7.62 -26.37
C GLN A 222 12.95 7.39 -26.22
N ALA A 223 12.13 8.45 -26.31
CA ALA A 223 10.68 8.32 -26.21
C ALA A 223 10.14 7.42 -27.32
N LEU A 224 9.34 6.43 -26.91
CA LEU A 224 8.73 5.42 -27.76
C LEU A 224 9.77 4.56 -28.52
N ALA A 225 11.03 4.53 -28.08
CA ALA A 225 12.10 3.85 -28.80
C ALA A 225 12.27 2.36 -28.43
N SER A 226 11.65 1.90 -27.34
CA SER A 226 11.80 0.55 -26.82
C SER A 226 10.49 -0.04 -26.27
N MET A 227 10.47 -1.38 -26.15
CA MET A 227 9.39 -2.13 -25.49
C MET A 227 9.14 -1.69 -24.06
N GLU A 228 10.21 -1.42 -23.33
CA GLU A 228 10.16 -0.96 -21.96
C GLU A 228 9.47 0.40 -21.86
N ASP A 229 9.83 1.35 -22.75
CA ASP A 229 9.21 2.68 -22.76
C ASP A 229 7.72 2.62 -23.14
N LEU A 230 7.33 1.75 -24.07
CA LEU A 230 5.92 1.47 -24.39
C LEU A 230 5.17 0.86 -23.20
N GLY A 231 5.81 -0.04 -22.45
CA GLY A 231 5.24 -0.64 -21.24
C GLY A 231 4.96 0.42 -20.17
N ARG A 232 5.94 1.31 -19.92
CA ARG A 232 5.80 2.42 -18.98
C ARG A 232 4.73 3.41 -19.46
N LEU A 233 4.67 3.72 -20.75
CA LEU A 233 3.63 4.58 -21.33
C LEU A 233 2.24 3.98 -21.10
N ARG A 234 2.06 2.68 -21.34
CA ARG A 234 0.79 1.99 -21.11
C ARG A 234 0.34 2.16 -19.65
N LEU A 235 1.25 1.97 -18.69
CA LEU A 235 0.97 2.14 -17.27
C LEU A 235 0.61 3.59 -16.92
N ALA A 236 1.32 4.57 -17.49
CA ALA A 236 0.99 5.98 -17.33
C ALA A 236 -0.42 6.31 -17.85
N LEU A 237 -0.76 5.85 -19.06
CA LEU A 237 -2.09 6.04 -19.64
C LEU A 237 -3.17 5.34 -18.83
N GLN A 238 -2.90 4.13 -18.35
CA GLN A 238 -3.81 3.39 -17.47
C GLN A 238 -4.06 4.11 -16.15
N SER A 239 -3.05 4.79 -15.63
CA SER A 239 -3.14 5.53 -14.37
C SER A 239 -3.66 6.97 -14.52
N SER A 240 -3.77 7.52 -15.74
CA SER A 240 -4.20 8.90 -16.03
C SER A 240 -5.71 9.04 -16.27
N THR A 241 -6.53 8.43 -15.41
CA THR A 241 -7.99 8.41 -15.57
C THR A 241 -8.71 9.04 -14.41
N ARG A 242 -9.94 9.53 -14.65
CA ARG A 242 -10.78 10.05 -13.57
C ARG A 242 -11.15 8.97 -12.54
N TYR A 243 -11.24 7.71 -12.98
CA TYR A 243 -11.48 6.57 -12.11
C TYR A 243 -10.44 6.45 -10.98
N LEU A 244 -9.19 6.84 -11.28
CA LEU A 244 -8.06 6.84 -10.35
C LEU A 244 -7.83 8.19 -9.66
N GLY A 245 -8.80 9.11 -9.73
CA GLY A 245 -8.82 10.35 -8.94
C GLY A 245 -8.16 11.56 -9.61
N TRP A 246 -7.87 11.50 -10.91
CA TRP A 246 -7.46 12.69 -11.66
C TRP A 246 -8.63 13.64 -11.91
N ASP A 247 -8.35 14.94 -11.84
CA ASP A 247 -9.28 16.03 -12.09
C ASP A 247 -9.81 16.00 -13.52
N ALA A 248 -11.09 16.35 -13.68
CA ALA A 248 -11.76 16.35 -14.98
C ALA A 248 -11.05 17.25 -16.01
N ARG A 249 -10.57 18.43 -15.60
CA ARG A 249 -9.84 19.36 -16.48
C ARG A 249 -8.47 18.81 -16.86
N ALA A 250 -7.81 18.10 -15.96
CA ALA A 250 -6.52 17.48 -16.23
C ALA A 250 -6.66 16.36 -17.27
N VAL A 251 -7.65 15.49 -17.12
CA VAL A 251 -7.94 14.42 -18.09
C VAL A 251 -8.45 15.00 -19.42
N GLU A 252 -9.25 16.06 -19.39
CA GLU A 252 -9.69 16.73 -20.62
C GLU A 252 -8.54 17.39 -21.38
N THR A 253 -7.59 17.99 -20.67
CA THR A 253 -6.37 18.55 -21.25
C THR A 253 -5.50 17.46 -21.85
N LEU A 254 -5.33 16.33 -21.15
CA LEU A 254 -4.65 15.15 -21.68
C LEU A 254 -5.33 14.70 -22.99
N ARG A 255 -6.65 14.54 -22.96
CA ARG A 255 -7.46 14.07 -24.08
C ARG A 255 -7.33 14.94 -25.32
N THR A 256 -7.40 16.25 -25.15
CA THR A 256 -7.52 17.21 -26.26
C THR A 256 -6.17 17.71 -26.77
N GLN A 257 -5.16 17.83 -25.91
CA GLN A 257 -3.87 18.44 -26.25
C GLN A 257 -2.75 17.42 -26.42
N VAL A 258 -2.74 16.35 -25.60
CA VAL A 258 -1.60 15.42 -25.53
C VAL A 258 -1.83 14.15 -26.33
N LEU A 259 -2.97 13.47 -26.13
CA LEU A 259 -3.25 12.19 -26.76
C LEU A 259 -3.19 12.23 -28.31
N PRO A 260 -3.67 13.28 -29.00
CA PRO A 260 -3.51 13.36 -30.46
C PRO A 260 -2.05 13.40 -30.91
N VAL A 261 -1.21 14.15 -30.18
CA VAL A 261 0.24 14.25 -30.47
C VAL A 261 0.93 12.91 -30.21
N LEU A 262 0.59 12.26 -29.10
CA LEU A 262 1.10 10.94 -28.73
C LEU A 262 0.73 9.89 -29.79
N SER A 263 -0.54 9.87 -30.23
CA SER A 263 -1.00 8.95 -31.29
C SER A 263 -0.22 9.17 -32.58
N GLY A 264 -0.11 10.43 -33.04
CA GLY A 264 0.63 10.73 -34.27
C GLY A 264 2.11 10.37 -34.19
N ARG A 265 2.76 10.56 -33.03
CA ARG A 265 4.14 10.12 -32.78
C ARG A 265 4.28 8.60 -32.79
N LEU A 266 3.34 7.87 -32.19
CA LEU A 266 3.34 6.41 -32.18
C LEU A 266 3.18 5.84 -33.59
N ASP A 267 2.25 6.39 -34.38
CA ASP A 267 2.02 5.98 -35.77
C ASP A 267 3.26 6.26 -36.65
N ALA A 268 3.94 7.38 -36.44
CA ALA A 268 5.18 7.69 -37.15
C ALA A 268 6.35 6.74 -36.81
N GLN A 269 6.39 6.22 -35.58
CA GLN A 269 7.43 5.28 -35.13
C GLN A 269 7.08 3.80 -35.36
N GLU A 270 5.82 3.49 -35.67
CA GLU A 270 5.34 2.11 -35.82
C GLU A 270 6.17 1.24 -36.78
N PRO A 271 6.59 1.70 -37.98
CA PRO A 271 7.41 0.88 -38.87
C PRO A 271 8.74 0.48 -38.23
N ARG A 272 9.37 1.39 -37.48
CA ARG A 272 10.62 1.14 -36.76
C ARG A 272 10.40 0.18 -35.59
N LEU A 273 9.33 0.39 -34.81
CA LEU A 273 8.98 -0.46 -33.67
C LEU A 273 8.72 -1.90 -34.10
N ARG A 274 7.92 -2.10 -35.16
CA ARG A 274 7.64 -3.44 -35.72
C ARG A 274 8.87 -4.14 -36.28
N ALA A 275 9.94 -3.40 -36.60
CA ALA A 275 11.20 -3.96 -37.07
C ALA A 275 12.14 -4.39 -35.92
N LEU A 276 11.81 -4.09 -34.66
CA LEU A 276 12.60 -4.55 -33.52
C LEU A 276 12.40 -6.07 -33.31
N PRO A 277 13.48 -6.83 -33.06
CA PRO A 277 13.42 -8.30 -32.99
C PRO A 277 12.55 -8.82 -31.84
N ASP A 278 12.45 -8.09 -30.73
CA ASP A 278 11.69 -8.47 -29.53
C ASP A 278 10.36 -7.70 -29.40
N MET A 279 9.84 -7.15 -30.50
CA MET A 279 8.61 -6.37 -30.49
C MET A 279 7.36 -7.25 -30.30
N ASP A 280 6.71 -7.15 -29.15
CA ASP A 280 5.36 -7.70 -28.92
C ASP A 280 4.25 -6.83 -29.54
N ALA A 281 3.74 -7.24 -30.70
CA ALA A 281 2.65 -6.56 -31.41
C ALA A 281 1.40 -6.33 -30.53
N TRP A 282 1.17 -7.17 -29.52
CA TRP A 282 0.06 -6.99 -28.58
C TRP A 282 0.26 -5.73 -27.71
N LEU A 283 1.46 -5.46 -27.22
CA LEU A 283 1.73 -4.26 -26.41
C LEU A 283 1.46 -2.97 -27.21
N LEU A 284 1.94 -2.91 -28.46
CA LEU A 284 1.70 -1.77 -29.33
C LEU A 284 0.19 -1.56 -29.59
N GLY A 285 -0.54 -2.65 -29.84
CA GLY A 285 -2.00 -2.63 -29.97
C GLY A 285 -2.68 -2.14 -28.69
N SER A 286 -2.25 -2.63 -27.53
CA SER A 286 -2.78 -2.26 -26.22
C SER A 286 -2.56 -0.77 -25.89
N VAL A 287 -1.39 -0.21 -26.23
CA VAL A 287 -1.14 1.25 -26.08
C VAL A 287 -2.10 2.05 -26.96
N ARG A 288 -2.24 1.68 -28.23
CA ARG A 288 -3.14 2.37 -29.17
C ARG A 288 -4.60 2.30 -28.71
N GLU A 289 -5.05 1.12 -28.31
CA GLU A 289 -6.39 0.91 -27.73
C GLU A 289 -6.60 1.80 -26.51
N LYS A 290 -5.60 1.90 -25.62
CA LYS A 290 -5.71 2.74 -24.43
C LYS A 290 -5.80 4.23 -24.76
N ILE A 291 -5.02 4.70 -25.73
CA ILE A 291 -5.11 6.10 -26.23
C ILE A 291 -6.52 6.36 -26.79
N GLN A 292 -7.03 5.46 -27.63
CA GLN A 292 -8.36 5.60 -28.24
C GLN A 292 -9.48 5.59 -27.19
N ASN A 293 -9.41 4.68 -26.22
CA ASN A 293 -10.39 4.60 -25.14
C ASN A 293 -10.39 5.87 -24.29
N LEU A 294 -9.22 6.44 -23.96
CA LEU A 294 -9.15 7.71 -23.24
C LEU A 294 -9.64 8.90 -24.06
N GLN A 295 -9.51 8.84 -25.39
CA GLN A 295 -10.06 9.86 -26.28
C GLN A 295 -11.59 9.80 -26.40
N ALA A 296 -12.13 8.59 -26.49
CA ALA A 296 -13.57 8.37 -26.62
C ALA A 296 -14.29 8.58 -25.27
N SER A 297 -13.75 7.97 -24.22
CA SER A 297 -14.42 7.82 -22.93
C SER A 297 -13.43 7.99 -21.75
N PRO A 298 -12.97 9.22 -21.48
CA PRO A 298 -12.11 9.50 -20.31
C PRO A 298 -12.80 9.18 -18.96
N GLU A 299 -14.12 9.03 -18.99
CA GLU A 299 -15.01 8.74 -17.86
C GLU A 299 -15.31 7.25 -17.69
N ASP A 300 -14.80 6.35 -18.55
CA ASP A 300 -15.18 4.92 -18.50
C ASP A 300 -14.93 4.31 -17.10
N GLY A 301 -15.98 3.70 -16.53
CA GLY A 301 -15.96 3.14 -15.18
C GLY A 301 -16.18 4.16 -14.05
N VAL A 302 -16.41 5.43 -14.38
CA VAL A 302 -16.80 6.48 -13.44
C VAL A 302 -18.28 6.77 -13.63
N GLU A 303 -19.10 6.44 -12.63
CA GLU A 303 -20.48 6.92 -12.62
C GLU A 303 -20.47 8.46 -12.65
N PRO A 304 -21.37 9.11 -13.42
CA PRO A 304 -21.46 10.57 -13.40
C PRO A 304 -21.57 11.03 -11.96
N LEU A 305 -20.62 11.86 -11.53
CA LEU A 305 -20.58 12.37 -10.16
C LEU A 305 -21.96 12.93 -9.82
N PRO A 306 -22.70 12.32 -8.88
CA PRO A 306 -23.98 12.86 -8.51
C PRO A 306 -23.76 14.25 -7.92
N PRO A 307 -24.69 15.20 -8.16
CA PRO A 307 -24.53 16.56 -7.69
C PRO A 307 -24.36 16.57 -6.18
N LEU A 308 -23.39 17.33 -5.71
CA LEU A 308 -23.12 17.49 -4.28
C LEU A 308 -24.40 18.02 -3.61
N PRO A 309 -25.01 17.29 -2.65
CA PRO A 309 -26.32 17.63 -2.12
C PRO A 309 -26.33 18.82 -1.14
N GLY A 310 -25.17 19.44 -0.87
CA GLY A 310 -25.05 20.64 -0.03
C GLY A 310 -23.61 21.14 0.07
N THR A 311 -23.40 22.34 0.63
CA THR A 311 -22.05 22.86 0.86
C THR A 311 -21.52 22.38 2.22
N PRO A 312 -20.38 21.66 2.27
CA PRO A 312 -19.81 21.23 3.54
C PRO A 312 -19.37 22.45 4.38
N PRO A 313 -19.61 22.45 5.69
CA PRO A 313 -19.14 23.52 6.57
C PRO A 313 -17.59 23.50 6.69
N PRO A 314 -16.97 24.61 7.12
CA PRO A 314 -15.54 24.63 7.43
C PRO A 314 -15.17 23.51 8.44
N GLY A 315 -14.12 22.75 8.15
CA GLY A 315 -13.68 21.62 8.99
C GLY A 315 -14.33 20.27 8.65
N ALA A 316 -15.30 20.23 7.73
CA ALA A 316 -15.75 18.99 7.13
C ALA A 316 -14.93 18.66 5.87
N VAL A 317 -14.61 17.37 5.69
CA VAL A 317 -13.95 16.84 4.49
C VAL A 317 -14.95 16.30 3.48
N GLY A 318 -16.25 16.41 3.73
CA GLY A 318 -17.26 15.91 2.80
C GLY A 318 -18.67 15.86 3.33
N VAL A 319 -19.54 15.25 2.53
CA VAL A 319 -20.94 14.96 2.81
C VAL A 319 -21.18 13.47 2.59
N ALA A 320 -21.96 12.85 3.46
CA ALA A 320 -22.49 11.50 3.32
C ALA A 320 -24.01 11.57 3.19
N ARG A 321 -24.59 10.69 2.37
CA ARG A 321 -26.03 10.48 2.25
C ARG A 321 -26.30 8.98 2.14
N MET A 322 -27.34 8.50 2.80
CA MET A 322 -27.86 7.17 2.51
C MET A 322 -28.82 7.24 1.32
N ALA A 323 -28.58 6.47 0.28
CA ALA A 323 -29.50 6.28 -0.83
C ALA A 323 -30.70 5.40 -0.41
N ASP A 324 -31.76 5.40 -1.21
CA ASP A 324 -33.00 4.67 -0.92
C ASP A 324 -32.81 3.13 -0.88
N ASP A 325 -31.77 2.63 -1.54
CA ASP A 325 -31.35 1.23 -1.52
C ASP A 325 -30.49 0.86 -0.30
N GLY A 326 -30.24 1.83 0.59
CA GLY A 326 -29.39 1.65 1.77
C GLY A 326 -27.89 1.76 1.49
N ALA A 327 -27.47 2.11 0.27
CA ALA A 327 -26.07 2.41 0.00
C ALA A 327 -25.67 3.77 0.62
N LEU A 328 -24.41 3.92 1.03
CA LEU A 328 -23.84 5.20 1.45
C LEU A 328 -23.13 5.86 0.28
N ASP A 329 -23.64 7.02 -0.12
CA ASP A 329 -22.98 7.93 -1.04
C ASP A 329 -22.11 8.90 -0.22
N LEU A 330 -20.83 8.98 -0.54
CA LEU A 330 -19.84 9.83 0.13
C LEU A 330 -19.21 10.78 -0.91
N TRP A 331 -19.45 12.07 -0.75
CA TRP A 331 -18.77 13.13 -1.49
C TRP A 331 -17.68 13.71 -0.60
N LEU A 332 -16.46 13.26 -0.81
CA LEU A 332 -15.29 13.74 -0.09
C LEU A 332 -14.71 14.90 -0.89
N ARG A 333 -14.69 16.07 -0.27
CA ARG A 333 -14.01 17.25 -0.80
C ARG A 333 -12.92 17.66 0.16
N ALA A 334 -11.74 17.66 -0.40
CA ALA A 334 -10.56 18.12 0.27
C ALA A 334 -10.50 19.66 0.23
N SER A 335 -10.49 20.31 1.40
CA SER A 335 -10.43 21.78 1.50
C SER A 335 -8.97 22.29 1.45
N PRO A 336 -8.70 23.50 0.94
CA PRO A 336 -7.35 24.06 0.92
C PRO A 336 -6.73 24.21 2.32
N THR A 337 -7.54 24.35 3.38
CA THR A 337 -7.06 24.43 4.77
C THR A 337 -6.52 23.10 5.32
N SER A 338 -6.99 21.96 4.82
CA SER A 338 -6.46 20.65 5.19
C SER A 338 -5.29 20.20 4.30
N GLY A 339 -4.87 21.04 3.34
CA GLY A 339 -3.79 20.74 2.40
C GLY A 339 -4.12 19.60 1.43
N ALA A 340 -5.38 19.15 1.35
CA ALA A 340 -5.83 18.12 0.42
C ALA A 340 -6.73 18.78 -0.63
N PHE A 341 -6.64 18.37 -1.90
CA PHE A 341 -7.52 18.84 -2.97
C PHE A 341 -7.99 17.69 -3.85
N GLY A 342 -9.27 17.70 -4.23
CA GLY A 342 -9.92 16.67 -5.03
C GLY A 342 -11.37 16.43 -4.59
N ASP A 343 -12.25 16.27 -5.57
CA ASP A 343 -13.61 15.75 -5.38
C ASP A 343 -13.54 14.23 -5.57
N VAL A 344 -13.64 13.48 -4.48
CA VAL A 344 -13.69 12.02 -4.50
C VAL A 344 -15.11 11.58 -4.14
N TYR A 345 -15.69 10.77 -5.01
CA TYR A 345 -16.97 10.13 -4.74
C TYR A 345 -16.78 8.64 -4.48
N LEU A 346 -17.39 8.17 -3.39
CA LEU A 346 -17.46 6.76 -3.05
C LEU A 346 -18.92 6.39 -2.85
N ARG A 347 -19.32 5.25 -3.40
CA ARG A 347 -20.58 4.61 -3.04
C ARG A 347 -20.26 3.30 -2.33
N ARG A 348 -20.86 3.08 -1.16
CA ARG A 348 -20.70 1.86 -0.37
C ARG A 348 -22.00 1.12 -0.29
N ALA A 349 -22.05 -0.08 -0.84
CA ALA A 349 -23.18 -0.95 -0.64
C ALA A 349 -23.18 -1.49 0.79
N SER A 350 -24.35 -1.90 1.30
CA SER A 350 -24.48 -2.40 2.68
C SER A 350 -23.68 -3.67 2.98
N TYR A 351 -23.27 -4.40 1.93
CA TYR A 351 -22.42 -5.58 2.05
C TYR A 351 -20.92 -5.28 1.96
N ASP A 352 -20.53 -4.02 1.72
CA ASP A 352 -19.12 -3.66 1.64
C ASP A 352 -18.47 -3.79 3.03
N PRO A 353 -17.26 -4.34 3.14
CA PRO A 353 -16.60 -4.58 4.42
C PRO A 353 -16.33 -3.28 5.20
N GLU A 354 -16.22 -2.14 4.52
CA GLU A 354 -15.97 -0.82 5.10
C GLU A 354 -17.27 -0.07 5.47
N TYR A 355 -18.45 -0.57 5.07
CA TYR A 355 -19.74 0.09 5.24
C TYR A 355 -20.09 0.37 6.71
N GLU A 356 -19.97 -0.64 7.57
CA GLU A 356 -20.22 -0.51 9.02
C GLU A 356 -19.23 0.45 9.69
N GLY A 357 -17.98 0.46 9.21
CA GLY A 357 -16.96 1.42 9.65
C GLY A 357 -17.39 2.86 9.36
N TRP A 358 -17.89 3.11 8.14
CA TRP A 358 -18.43 4.41 7.74
C TRP A 358 -19.66 4.81 8.53
N LEU A 359 -20.66 3.93 8.70
CA LEU A 359 -21.84 4.23 9.53
C LEU A 359 -21.44 4.62 10.96
N LYS A 360 -20.52 3.88 11.57
CA LYS A 360 -20.03 4.19 12.91
C LYS A 360 -19.33 5.55 12.96
N HIS A 361 -18.49 5.86 11.97
CA HIS A 361 -17.80 7.15 11.86
C HIS A 361 -18.77 8.32 11.70
N LEU A 362 -19.87 8.11 10.97
CA LEU A 362 -20.94 9.09 10.77
C LEU A 362 -21.85 9.25 12.00
N GLY A 363 -21.65 8.49 13.08
CA GLY A 363 -22.47 8.56 14.30
C GLY A 363 -23.67 7.62 14.30
N GLY A 364 -23.57 6.47 13.63
CA GLY A 364 -24.57 5.38 13.68
C GLY A 364 -25.63 5.47 12.58
N ALA A 365 -26.86 5.07 12.91
CA ALA A 365 -27.95 4.96 11.93
C ALA A 365 -28.21 6.29 11.21
N LEU A 366 -28.00 6.27 9.89
CA LEU A 366 -28.34 7.32 8.95
C LEU A 366 -29.63 6.89 8.23
N ARG A 367 -30.61 7.77 8.09
CA ARG A 367 -31.83 7.44 7.34
C ARG A 367 -31.63 7.71 5.83
N PRO A 368 -32.36 6.99 4.95
CA PRO A 368 -32.39 7.33 3.52
C PRO A 368 -32.70 8.82 3.31
N GLY A 369 -31.90 9.48 2.47
CA GLY A 369 -31.99 10.91 2.18
C GLY A 369 -31.39 11.85 3.25
N GLU A 370 -31.07 11.36 4.45
CA GLU A 370 -30.43 12.16 5.49
C GLU A 370 -29.00 12.51 5.08
N LEU A 371 -28.65 13.80 5.16
CA LEU A 371 -27.30 14.29 4.93
C LEU A 371 -26.53 14.34 6.25
N ARG A 372 -25.30 13.84 6.24
CA ARG A 372 -24.33 14.06 7.33
C ARG A 372 -23.04 14.62 6.80
N PHE A 373 -22.47 15.56 7.53
CA PHE A 373 -21.16 16.11 7.20
C PHE A 373 -20.07 15.23 7.79
N ILE A 374 -19.06 14.93 6.98
CA ILE A 374 -17.95 14.07 7.37
C ILE A 374 -16.90 14.97 8.01
N PRO A 375 -16.61 14.82 9.32
CA PRO A 375 -15.59 15.63 9.97
C PRO A 375 -14.21 15.28 9.40
N ALA A 376 -13.31 16.27 9.34
CA ALA A 376 -11.91 15.99 9.11
C ALA A 376 -11.38 15.03 10.22
N PRO A 377 -10.56 14.02 9.86
CA PRO A 377 -10.01 13.06 10.82
C PRO A 377 -9.02 13.68 11.82
#